data_AF-T0PGG1-F1
#
_entry.id   AF-T0PGG1-F1
#
_cell.length_a   1.000
_cell.length_b   1.000
_cell.length_c   1.000
_cell.angle_alpha   90.00
_cell.angle_beta   90.00
_cell.angle_gamma   90.00
#
_symmetry.space_group_name_H-M   'P 1'
#
loop_
_entity.id
_entity.type
_entity.pdbx_description
1 polymer ?
#
loop_
_entity_poly.entity_id
_entity_poly.type
_entity_poly.pdbx_seq_one_letter_code
_entity_poly.pdbx_strand_id
1 'polypeptide(L)'
;MAFKIKEKWYYLDETGEMKTGWVKVSNKWYYLNKGGDMAKGWVHLDNKWYYLKDSGDMATGWLKLGNNWYYLRDGGDMATGWIKLNSKWYYLKEGGDMATGWIQLGNKWYYLYSGGDMAVNTYIGKYKIGADGAWVK
;
A
#
# COMPACT_ATOMS: atom_id res chain seq x y z
N MET A 1 -14.24 -6.69 23.98
CA MET A 1 -13.16 -6.22 24.89
C MET A 1 -11.78 -6.58 24.31
N ALA A 2 -10.83 -5.64 24.26
CA ALA A 2 -9.44 -5.94 23.93
C ALA A 2 -8.62 -6.24 25.19
N PHE A 3 -7.73 -7.22 25.14
CA PHE A 3 -6.86 -7.59 26.26
C PHE A 3 -5.48 -8.06 25.75
N LYS A 4 -4.50 -8.13 26.66
CA LYS A 4 -3.10 -8.39 26.32
C LYS A 4 -2.54 -9.58 27.11
N ILE A 5 -1.90 -10.53 26.42
CA ILE A 5 -1.20 -11.67 27.02
C ILE A 5 0.20 -11.76 26.39
N LYS A 6 1.26 -11.76 27.21
CA LYS A 6 2.66 -11.89 26.75
C LYS A 6 2.98 -10.97 25.56
N GLU A 7 2.67 -9.69 25.70
CA GLU A 7 2.88 -8.66 24.66
C GLU A 7 2.00 -8.74 23.40
N LYS A 8 1.08 -9.72 23.32
CA LYS A 8 0.14 -9.87 22.20
C LYS A 8 -1.26 -9.39 22.57
N TRP A 9 -1.90 -8.68 21.65
CA TRP A 9 -3.27 -8.19 21.81
C TRP A 9 -4.27 -9.19 21.24
N TYR A 10 -5.41 -9.32 21.90
CA TYR A 10 -6.53 -10.17 21.52
C TYR A 10 -7.83 -9.38 21.66
N TYR A 11 -8.89 -9.84 21.00
CA TYR A 11 -10.20 -9.20 21.04
C TYR A 11 -11.29 -10.24 21.28
N LEU A 12 -12.12 -9.98 22.30
CA LEU A 12 -13.40 -10.66 22.52
C LEU A 12 -14.54 -9.79 22.00
N ASP A 13 -15.58 -10.38 21.43
CA ASP A 13 -16.83 -9.66 21.19
C ASP A 13 -17.65 -9.48 22.48
N GLU A 14 -18.90 -9.06 22.34
CA GLU A 14 -19.80 -8.76 23.46
C GLU A 14 -20.26 -10.01 24.22
N THR A 15 -20.21 -11.20 23.60
CA THR A 15 -20.55 -12.47 24.25
C THR A 15 -19.34 -13.10 24.96
N GLY A 16 -18.15 -12.49 24.83
CA GLY A 16 -16.91 -13.00 25.37
C GLY A 16 -16.18 -13.98 24.45
N GLU A 17 -16.65 -14.16 23.21
CA GLU A 17 -15.98 -15.03 22.24
C GLU A 17 -14.76 -14.36 21.63
N MET A 18 -13.63 -15.08 21.60
CA MET A 18 -12.40 -14.60 20.98
C MET A 18 -12.55 -14.54 19.46
N LYS A 19 -12.28 -13.37 18.88
CA LYS A 19 -12.34 -13.17 17.43
C LYS A 19 -11.03 -13.51 16.75
N THR A 20 -11.16 -13.96 15.51
CA THR A 20 -10.10 -14.14 14.53
C THR A 20 -10.52 -13.46 13.22
N GLY A 21 -9.58 -13.22 12.32
CA GLY A 21 -9.83 -12.52 11.06
C GLY A 21 -10.00 -11.00 11.24
N TRP A 22 -10.70 -10.38 10.29
CA TRP A 22 -10.93 -8.94 10.31
C TRP A 22 -11.95 -8.53 11.36
N VAL A 23 -11.59 -7.53 12.17
CA VAL A 23 -12.49 -6.92 13.16
C VAL A 23 -12.43 -5.40 13.02
N LYS A 24 -13.59 -4.75 13.04
CA LYS A 24 -13.71 -3.30 13.04
C LYS A 24 -14.01 -2.80 14.46
N VAL A 25 -13.12 -1.97 15.01
CA VAL A 25 -13.28 -1.36 16.34
C VAL A 25 -13.10 0.14 16.21
N SER A 26 -14.08 0.93 16.68
CA SER A 26 -14.03 2.41 16.65
C SER A 26 -13.61 2.97 15.28
N ASN A 27 -14.25 2.47 14.21
CA ASN A 27 -13.97 2.82 12.81
C ASN A 27 -12.57 2.47 12.26
N LYS A 28 -11.80 1.65 12.97
CA LYS A 28 -10.51 1.12 12.51
C LYS A 28 -10.58 -0.39 12.31
N TRP A 29 -9.91 -0.87 11.27
CA TRP A 29 -9.80 -2.29 10.98
C TRP A 29 -8.55 -2.88 11.60
N TYR A 30 -8.69 -4.06 12.19
CA TYR A 30 -7.62 -4.86 12.78
C TYR A 30 -7.73 -6.26 12.21
N TYR A 31 -6.60 -6.97 12.12
CA TYR A 31 -6.58 -8.37 11.74
C TYR A 31 -6.07 -9.21 12.91
N LEU A 32 -6.87 -10.19 13.33
CA LEU A 32 -6.53 -11.15 14.36
C LEU A 32 -6.12 -12.45 13.66
N ASN A 33 -4.91 -12.93 13.94
CA ASN A 33 -4.43 -14.19 13.37
C ASN A 33 -5.31 -15.37 13.79
N LYS A 34 -5.07 -16.56 13.22
CA LYS A 34 -5.81 -17.78 13.60
C LYS A 34 -5.73 -18.10 15.10
N GLY A 35 -4.65 -17.71 15.76
CA GLY A 35 -4.47 -17.84 17.22
C GLY A 35 -5.16 -16.76 18.05
N GLY A 36 -5.86 -15.81 17.40
CA GLY A 36 -6.51 -14.66 18.03
C GLY A 36 -5.58 -13.47 18.28
N ASP A 37 -4.27 -13.63 18.12
CA ASP A 37 -3.33 -12.53 18.34
C ASP A 37 -3.37 -11.52 17.18
N MET A 38 -3.43 -10.25 17.54
CA MET A 38 -3.48 -9.13 16.61
C MET A 38 -2.20 -9.06 15.76
N ALA A 39 -2.39 -9.06 14.45
CA ALA A 39 -1.31 -8.94 13.48
C ALA A 39 -0.73 -7.51 13.46
N LYS A 40 0.54 -7.43 13.07
CA LYS A 40 1.29 -6.21 12.79
C LYS A 40 2.17 -6.44 11.57
N GLY A 41 2.48 -5.38 10.84
CA GLY A 41 3.25 -5.43 9.61
C GLY A 41 2.43 -5.98 8.43
N TRP A 42 3.15 -6.53 7.46
CA TRP A 42 2.56 -7.08 6.23
C TRP A 42 1.79 -8.38 6.49
N VAL A 43 0.58 -8.45 5.94
CA VAL A 43 -0.30 -9.62 6.00
C VAL A 43 -0.80 -9.93 4.59
N HIS A 44 -0.64 -11.18 4.15
CA HIS A 44 -1.08 -11.65 2.84
C HIS A 44 -2.32 -12.53 2.96
N LEU A 45 -3.44 -12.10 2.38
CA LEU A 45 -4.74 -12.76 2.46
C LEU A 45 -5.40 -12.72 1.09
N ASP A 46 -5.94 -13.85 0.63
CA ASP A 46 -6.70 -13.95 -0.62
C ASP A 46 -6.01 -13.25 -1.82
N ASN A 47 -4.70 -13.48 -1.95
CA ASN A 47 -3.84 -12.90 -2.98
C ASN A 47 -3.71 -11.36 -2.94
N LYS A 48 -3.92 -10.76 -1.77
CA LYS A 48 -3.78 -9.33 -1.50
C LYS A 48 -2.88 -9.09 -0.29
N TRP A 49 -2.09 -8.03 -0.37
CA TRP A 49 -1.27 -7.58 0.75
C TRP A 49 -1.95 -6.45 1.50
N TYR A 50 -1.89 -6.50 2.81
CA TYR A 50 -2.37 -5.49 3.74
C TYR A 50 -1.23 -5.12 4.70
N TYR A 51 -1.26 -3.90 5.23
CA TYR A 51 -0.31 -3.50 6.26
C TYR A 51 -1.04 -3.09 7.54
N LEU A 52 -0.74 -3.77 8.65
CA LEU A 52 -1.25 -3.44 9.98
C LEU A 52 -0.17 -2.62 10.68
N LYS A 53 -0.48 -1.39 11.10
CA LYS A 53 0.48 -0.51 11.77
C LYS A 53 0.90 -1.09 13.13
N ASP A 54 1.89 -0.47 13.78
CA ASP A 54 2.33 -0.91 15.11
C ASP A 54 1.23 -0.83 16.18
N SER A 55 0.28 0.09 15.99
CA SER A 55 -0.96 0.22 16.75
C SER A 55 -2.02 -0.84 16.41
N GLY A 56 -1.77 -1.68 15.41
CA GLY A 56 -2.63 -2.77 14.95
C GLY A 56 -3.66 -2.37 13.90
N ASP A 57 -3.97 -1.08 13.76
CA ASP A 57 -4.94 -0.64 12.76
C ASP A 57 -4.37 -0.67 11.35
N MET A 58 -5.19 -1.15 10.42
CA MET A 58 -4.90 -1.28 9.00
C MET A 58 -4.54 0.08 8.39
N ALA A 59 -3.46 0.10 7.62
CA ALA A 59 -3.05 1.27 6.86
C ALA A 59 -3.88 1.42 5.57
N THR A 60 -4.16 2.67 5.22
CA THR A 60 -4.70 3.09 3.92
C THR A 60 -3.91 4.30 3.44
N GLY A 61 -3.97 4.58 2.15
CA GLY A 61 -3.24 5.66 1.50
C GLY A 61 -1.73 5.38 1.37
N TRP A 62 -0.95 6.46 1.28
CA TRP A 62 0.50 6.38 1.17
C TRP A 62 1.13 5.91 2.49
N LEU A 63 1.97 4.89 2.39
CA LEU A 63 2.72 4.31 3.50
C LEU A 63 4.22 4.33 3.17
N LYS A 64 5.01 4.94 4.05
CA LYS A 64 6.47 4.91 3.95
C LYS A 64 7.04 3.87 4.92
N LEU A 65 7.77 2.88 4.40
CA LEU A 65 8.51 1.90 5.20
C LEU A 65 9.98 1.93 4.81
N GLY A 66 10.83 2.40 5.72
CA GLY A 66 12.24 2.69 5.41
C GLY A 66 12.37 3.70 4.27
N ASN A 67 13.01 3.28 3.18
CA ASN A 67 13.21 4.10 1.99
C ASN A 67 12.12 3.93 0.92
N ASN A 68 11.19 3.01 1.11
CA ASN A 68 10.19 2.66 0.10
C ASN A 68 8.83 3.27 0.45
N TRP A 69 8.13 3.69 -0.60
CA TRP A 69 6.73 4.12 -0.52
C TRP A 69 5.83 3.04 -1.10
N TYR A 70 4.69 2.81 -0.46
CA TYR A 70 3.64 1.91 -0.90
C TYR A 70 2.32 2.68 -0.90
N TYR A 71 1.35 2.22 -1.67
CA TYR A 71 0.00 2.76 -1.62
C TYR A 71 -0.98 1.66 -1.28
N LEU A 72 -1.72 1.82 -0.18
CA LEU A 72 -2.79 0.93 0.25
C LEU A 72 -4.10 1.58 -0.17
N ARG A 73 -4.94 0.87 -0.93
CA ARG A 73 -6.25 1.39 -1.35
C ARG A 73 -7.18 1.57 -0.13
N ASP A 74 -8.36 2.16 -0.32
CA ASP A 74 -9.30 2.39 0.79
C ASP A 74 -9.74 1.09 1.49
N GLY A 75 -9.78 -0.02 0.76
CA GLY A 75 -10.01 -1.37 1.29
C GLY A 75 -8.81 -1.97 2.04
N GLY A 76 -7.68 -1.27 2.09
CA GLY A 76 -6.42 -1.68 2.72
C GLY A 76 -5.50 -2.53 1.85
N ASP A 77 -5.97 -2.99 0.69
CA ASP A 77 -5.16 -3.80 -0.21
C ASP A 77 -4.08 -2.95 -0.90
N MET A 78 -2.86 -3.48 -0.95
CA MET A 78 -1.72 -2.85 -1.56
C MET A 78 -1.90 -2.74 -3.07
N ALA A 79 -1.64 -1.55 -3.60
CA ALA A 79 -1.65 -1.30 -5.02
C ALA A 79 -0.35 -1.79 -5.69
N THR A 80 -0.52 -2.30 -6.90
CA THR A 80 0.55 -2.59 -7.86
C THR A 80 0.14 -2.02 -9.22
N GLY A 81 1.10 -1.76 -10.08
CA GLY A 81 0.90 -1.14 -11.39
C GLY A 81 0.61 0.37 -11.31
N TRP A 82 -0.03 0.88 -12.35
CA TRP A 82 -0.40 2.29 -12.45
C TRP A 82 -1.56 2.64 -11.52
N ILE A 83 -1.41 3.73 -10.76
CA ILE A 83 -2.50 4.37 -10.04
C ILE A 83 -2.56 5.86 -10.37
N LYS A 84 -3.77 6.42 -10.35
CA LYS A 84 -3.99 7.85 -10.55
C LYS A 84 -4.57 8.47 -9.28
N LEU A 85 -3.87 9.44 -8.72
CA LEU A 85 -4.26 10.16 -7.50
C LEU A 85 -4.16 11.66 -7.76
N ASN A 86 -5.23 12.42 -7.48
CA ASN A 86 -5.26 13.88 -7.64
C ASN A 86 -4.71 14.34 -9.01
N SER A 87 -5.16 13.70 -10.09
CA SER A 87 -4.72 13.94 -11.47
C SER A 87 -3.27 13.59 -11.80
N LYS A 88 -2.50 13.03 -10.87
CA LYS A 88 -1.13 12.54 -11.09
C LYS A 88 -1.09 11.03 -11.19
N TRP A 89 -0.21 10.52 -12.04
CA TRP A 89 0.02 9.08 -12.20
C TRP A 89 1.25 8.64 -11.40
N TYR A 90 1.17 7.48 -10.78
CA TYR A 90 2.24 6.83 -10.04
C TYR A 90 2.32 5.38 -10.49
N TYR A 91 3.50 4.77 -10.41
CA TYR A 91 3.68 3.35 -10.70
C TYR A 91 4.21 2.62 -9.46
N LEU A 92 3.47 1.62 -8.99
CA LEU A 92 3.88 0.72 -7.92
C LEU A 92 4.38 -0.55 -8.59
N LYS A 93 5.61 -0.97 -8.25
CA LYS A 93 6.20 -2.19 -8.80
C LYS A 93 5.45 -3.43 -8.30
N GLU A 94 5.82 -4.60 -8.78
CA GLU A 94 5.18 -5.86 -8.38
C GLU A 94 5.25 -6.12 -6.87
N GLY A 95 6.36 -5.75 -6.22
CA GLY A 95 6.51 -5.75 -4.76
C GLY A 95 5.77 -4.63 -4.03
N GLY A 96 5.03 -3.78 -4.76
CA GLY A 96 4.23 -2.67 -4.24
C GLY A 96 5.00 -1.39 -3.98
N ASP A 97 6.33 -1.40 -4.08
CA ASP A 97 7.15 -0.23 -3.85
C ASP A 97 7.10 0.74 -5.05
N MET A 98 6.92 2.01 -4.74
CA MET A 98 6.74 3.09 -5.70
C MET A 98 8.00 3.31 -6.54
N ALA A 99 7.85 3.31 -7.85
CA ALA A 99 8.92 3.60 -8.77
C ALA A 99 9.27 5.11 -8.78
N THR A 100 10.57 5.37 -8.93
CA THR A 100 11.12 6.69 -9.26
C THR A 100 12.15 6.53 -10.36
N GLY A 101 12.46 7.61 -11.08
CA GLY A 101 13.36 7.60 -12.22
C GLY A 101 12.75 6.96 -13.47
N TRP A 102 13.62 6.50 -14.36
CA TRP A 102 13.21 5.84 -15.60
C TRP A 102 12.75 4.40 -15.34
N ILE A 103 11.58 4.05 -15.87
CA ILE A 103 11.10 2.67 -15.92
C ILE A 103 10.74 2.29 -17.35
N GLN A 104 10.92 1.01 -17.68
CA GLN A 104 10.51 0.45 -18.95
C GLN A 104 9.35 -0.53 -18.73
N LEU A 105 8.24 -0.30 -19.41
CA LEU A 105 7.07 -1.18 -19.39
C LEU A 105 6.78 -1.60 -20.84
N GLY A 106 7.10 -2.85 -21.16
CA GLY A 106 7.09 -3.34 -22.53
C GLY A 106 8.07 -2.57 -23.42
N ASN A 107 7.57 -1.97 -24.49
CA ASN A 107 8.36 -1.17 -25.44
C ASN A 107 8.37 0.34 -25.13
N LYS A 108 7.70 0.78 -24.06
CA LYS A 108 7.59 2.18 -23.67
C LYS A 108 8.45 2.47 -22.44
N TRP A 109 9.03 3.68 -22.42
CA TRP A 109 9.77 4.22 -21.28
C TRP A 109 8.98 5.35 -20.64
N TYR A 110 8.99 5.41 -19.32
CA TYR A 110 8.32 6.42 -18.51
C TYR A 110 9.31 6.98 -17.50
N TYR A 111 9.11 8.23 -17.09
CA TYR A 111 9.90 8.83 -16.02
C TYR A 111 9.00 9.24 -14.85
N LEU A 112 9.36 8.80 -13.65
CA LEU A 112 8.69 9.15 -12.40
C LEU A 112 9.63 10.09 -11.62
N TYR A 113 9.14 11.25 -11.19
CA TYR A 113 9.94 12.15 -10.35
C TYR A 113 10.25 11.53 -8.98
N SER A 114 11.08 12.21 -8.18
CA SER A 114 11.42 11.74 -6.82
C SER A 114 10.19 11.61 -5.91
N GLY A 115 9.15 12.41 -6.14
CA GLY A 115 7.84 12.29 -5.50
C GLY A 115 6.96 11.16 -6.04
N GLY A 116 7.44 10.44 -7.05
CA GLY A 116 6.77 9.31 -7.71
C GLY A 116 5.78 9.68 -8.81
N ASP A 117 5.46 10.95 -8.99
CA ASP A 117 4.54 11.38 -10.03
C ASP A 117 5.19 11.31 -11.42
N MET A 118 4.42 10.81 -12.38
CA MET A 118 4.84 10.59 -13.75
C MET A 118 4.98 11.91 -14.51
N ALA A 119 6.11 12.07 -15.18
CA ALA A 119 6.32 13.15 -16.14
C ALA A 119 5.35 13.03 -17.32
N VAL A 120 4.76 14.14 -17.73
CA VAL A 120 3.88 14.24 -18.92
C VAL A 120 4.12 15.57 -19.62
N ASN A 121 4.00 15.59 -20.95
CA ASN A 121 4.12 16.80 -21.78
C ASN A 121 5.35 17.67 -21.45
N THR A 122 6.51 17.05 -21.26
CA THR A 122 7.72 17.73 -20.78
C THR A 122 8.99 17.11 -21.37
N TYR A 123 10.16 17.59 -20.96
CA TYR A 123 11.45 17.00 -21.27
C TYR A 123 12.16 16.54 -20.00
N ILE A 124 12.76 15.36 -20.06
CA ILE A 124 13.69 14.86 -19.03
C ILE A 124 15.08 14.84 -19.67
N GLY A 125 15.88 15.88 -19.41
CA GLY A 125 17.10 16.13 -20.18
C GLY A 125 16.77 16.32 -21.66
N LYS A 126 17.33 15.48 -22.54
CA LYS A 126 17.07 15.51 -23.99
C LYS A 126 15.85 14.68 -24.43
N TYR A 127 15.20 13.96 -23.51
CA TYR A 127 14.14 13.01 -23.84
C TYR A 127 12.76 13.67 -23.75
N LYS A 128 12.02 13.71 -24.86
CA LYS A 128 10.66 14.26 -24.92
C LYS A 128 9.65 13.27 -24.35
N ILE A 129 8.86 13.69 -23.37
CA ILE A 129 7.79 12.90 -22.77
C ILE A 129 6.43 13.36 -23.31
N GLY A 130 5.65 12.42 -23.83
CA GLY A 130 4.33 12.67 -24.40
C GLY A 130 3.23 12.92 -23.36
N ALA A 131 2.02 13.15 -23.86
CA ALA A 131 0.84 13.34 -23.01
C ALA A 131 0.43 12.05 -22.25
N ASP A 132 0.77 10.89 -22.79
CA ASP A 132 0.59 9.59 -22.14
C ASP A 132 1.74 9.22 -21.18
N GLY A 133 2.71 10.13 -20.99
CA GLY A 133 3.90 9.92 -20.17
C GLY A 133 4.98 9.05 -20.80
N ALA A 134 4.74 8.52 -22.00
CA ALA A 134 5.74 7.72 -22.69
C ALA A 134 6.82 8.62 -23.32
N TRP A 135 8.06 8.18 -23.27
CA TRP A 135 9.15 8.76 -24.04
C TRP A 135 8.84 8.64 -25.53
N VAL A 136 8.83 9.79 -26.21
CA VAL A 136 8.73 9.91 -27.66
C VAL A 136 10.14 9.82 -28.24
N LYS A 137 10.40 8.73 -28.96
CA LYS A 137 11.65 8.52 -29.69
C LYS A 137 11.81 9.53 -30.83
#